data_AF-A0AAU0S1T1-F1
#
_entry.id   AF-A0AAU0S1T1-F1
#
_cell.length_a   1.000
_cell.length_b   1.000
_cell.length_c   1.000
_cell.angle_alpha   90.00
_cell.angle_beta   90.00
_cell.angle_gamma   90.00
#
_symmetry.space_group_name_H-M   'P 1'
#
loop_
_entity.id
_entity.type
_entity.pdbx_description
1 polymer ?
#
loop_
_entity_poly.entity_id
_entity_poly.type
_entity_poly.pdbx_seq_one_letter_code
_entity_poly.pdbx_strand_id
1 'polypeptide(L)'
;MDRVVFAGCLLLIVFGILLGVGMGSAEITANQVRGVFELLSFAGSAVTAVVAVFALTSWQAQFRHAERFKSVKTLLEASNDIHKMRCYLFKLQEKFLWLLENDRKQNDLIDAEEASKKEEWFAIQDRYTKAWSAAEIFLSERERSNVPLTGKKLRAISFDLPMQLTILYANSQVLVDRNSFAWAAREIADNYGGQASATVAAIERIFSATK
;
A
#
# COMPACT_ATOMS: atom_id res chain seq x y z
N MET A 1 4.59 18.84 24.79
CA MET A 1 4.18 20.26 24.87
C MET A 1 4.05 20.77 23.44
N ASP A 2 2.86 21.17 23.02
CA ASP A 2 2.61 21.56 21.63
C ASP A 2 3.52 22.71 21.23
N ARG A 3 4.39 22.46 20.26
CA ARG A 3 5.32 23.48 19.73
C ARG A 3 4.57 24.72 19.24
N VAL A 4 3.33 24.52 18.79
CA VAL A 4 2.41 25.57 18.37
C VAL A 4 1.98 26.46 19.53
N VAL A 5 1.62 25.88 20.69
CA VAL A 5 1.23 26.64 21.89
C VAL A 5 2.43 27.43 22.41
N PHE A 6 3.62 26.82 22.46
CA PHE A 6 4.84 27.51 22.88
C PHE A 6 5.21 28.67 21.94
N ALA A 7 5.16 28.46 20.62
CA ALA A 7 5.41 29.51 19.64
C ALA A 7 4.36 30.64 19.72
N GLY A 8 3.09 30.31 19.95
CA GLY A 8 2.01 31.28 20.17
C GLY A 8 2.23 32.13 21.42
N CYS A 9 2.62 31.50 22.54
CA CYS A 9 2.94 32.22 23.78
C CYS A 9 4.16 33.14 23.61
N LEU A 10 5.21 32.68 22.93
CA LEU A 10 6.41 33.49 22.69
C LEU A 10 6.11 34.70 21.80
N LEU A 11 5.25 34.53 20.79
CA LEU A 11 4.76 35.61 19.95
C LEU A 11 3.91 36.63 20.72
N LEU A 12 3.03 36.19 21.61
CA LEU A 12 2.24 37.09 22.47
C LEU A 12 3.13 37.92 23.41
N ILE A 13 4.21 37.33 23.94
CA ILE A 13 5.20 38.03 24.77
C ILE A 13 5.91 39.11 23.94
N VAL A 14 6.39 38.77 22.74
CA VAL A 14 7.07 39.73 21.84
C VAL A 14 6.11 40.88 21.47
N PHE A 15 4.85 40.57 21.17
CA PHE A 15 3.83 41.57 20.87
C PHE A 15 3.55 42.50 22.06
N GLY A 16 3.45 41.94 23.28
CA GLY A 16 3.26 42.71 24.50
C GLY A 16 4.44 43.65 24.81
N ILE A 17 5.67 43.20 24.55
CA ILE A 17 6.88 44.02 24.71
C ILE A 17 6.88 45.18 23.70
N LEU A 18 6.56 44.92 22.43
CA LEU A 18 6.52 45.96 21.39
C LEU A 18 5.44 47.02 21.66
N LEU A 19 4.26 46.60 22.11
CA LEU A 19 3.21 47.53 22.54
C LEU A 19 3.61 48.35 23.77
N GLY A 20 4.23 47.70 24.77
CA GLY A 20 4.67 48.38 25.99
C GLY A 20 5.74 49.44 25.75
N VAL A 21 6.68 49.20 24.83
CA VAL A 21 7.73 50.16 24.45
C VAL A 21 7.15 51.34 23.64
N GLY A 22 6.12 51.11 22.83
CA GLY A 22 5.49 52.16 22.02
C GLY A 22 4.63 53.17 22.79
N MET A 23 4.19 52.83 24.01
CA MET A 23 3.30 53.68 24.83
C MET A 23 4.04 54.46 25.93
N GLY A 24 5.37 54.44 25.96
CA GLY A 24 6.20 55.12 26.96
C GLY A 24 6.22 56.65 26.83
N SER A 25 5.31 57.32 27.55
CA SER A 25 5.45 58.64 28.21
C SER A 25 6.10 59.83 27.47
N ALA A 26 5.64 60.18 26.28
CA ALA A 26 5.74 61.55 25.74
C ALA A 26 4.52 61.86 24.86
N GLU A 27 4.15 63.13 24.71
CA GLU A 27 2.96 63.58 23.96
C GLU A 27 2.82 62.83 22.62
N ILE A 28 1.79 61.99 22.54
CA ILE A 28 1.54 61.12 21.40
C ILE A 28 1.22 62.01 20.19
N THR A 29 2.18 62.17 19.29
CA THR A 29 1.96 62.86 18.00
C THR A 29 1.39 61.88 16.99
N ALA A 30 0.56 62.36 16.05
CA ALA A 30 -0.10 61.52 15.04
C ALA A 30 0.89 60.65 14.23
N ASN A 31 2.13 61.12 14.04
CA ASN A 31 3.20 60.38 13.36
C ASN A 31 3.71 59.17 14.17
N GLN A 32 3.72 59.23 15.50
CA GLN A 32 4.12 58.11 16.35
C GLN A 32 3.07 57.00 16.32
N VAL A 33 1.78 57.36 16.36
CA VAL A 33 0.67 56.39 16.23
C VAL A 33 0.76 55.65 14.90
N ARG A 34 0.99 56.37 13.80
CA ARG A 34 1.18 55.76 12.47
C ARG A 34 2.37 54.79 12.45
N GLY A 35 3.51 55.17 13.02
CA GLY A 35 4.69 54.29 13.11
C GLY A 35 4.43 53.01 13.90
N VAL A 36 3.67 53.09 15.00
CA VAL A 36 3.25 51.92 15.79
C VAL A 36 2.34 51.00 14.96
N PHE A 37 1.38 51.55 14.22
CA PHE A 37 0.51 50.76 13.33
C PHE A 37 1.29 50.09 12.18
N GLU A 38 2.26 50.79 11.59
CA GLU A 38 3.14 50.22 10.54
C GLU A 38 4.00 49.08 11.11
N LEU A 39 4.58 49.26 12.31
CA LEU A 39 5.34 48.21 13.00
C LEU A 39 4.46 47.01 13.39
N LEU A 40 3.25 47.27 13.89
CA LEU A 40 2.27 46.23 14.22
C LEU A 40 1.81 45.47 12.98
N SER A 41 1.63 46.16 11.85
CA SER A 41 1.28 45.52 10.58
C SER A 41 2.40 44.61 10.10
N PHE A 42 3.65 45.08 10.14
CA PHE A 42 4.80 44.26 9.77
C PHE A 42 4.98 43.05 10.70
N ALA A 43 4.91 43.27 12.01
CA ALA A 43 4.98 42.21 13.01
C ALA A 43 3.85 41.19 12.80
N GLY A 44 2.61 41.67 12.62
CA GLY A 44 1.45 40.84 12.33
C GLY A 44 1.64 39.97 11.09
N SER A 45 2.10 40.54 9.97
CA SER A 45 2.40 39.77 8.76
C SER A 45 3.51 38.74 8.97
N ALA A 46 4.56 39.07 9.71
CA ALA A 46 5.63 38.12 10.04
C ALA A 46 5.10 36.95 10.90
N VAL A 47 4.25 37.23 11.89
CA VAL A 47 3.56 36.19 12.68
C VAL A 47 2.73 35.28 11.78
N THR A 48 1.88 35.86 10.92
CA THR A 48 1.02 35.10 10.02
C THR A 48 1.85 34.21 9.09
N ALA A 49 2.98 34.70 8.57
CA ALA A 49 3.89 33.92 7.75
C ALA A 49 4.47 32.72 8.51
N VAL A 50 4.93 32.91 9.76
CA VAL A 50 5.44 31.82 10.60
C VAL A 50 4.35 30.78 10.89
N VAL A 51 3.15 31.22 11.27
CA VAL A 51 2.01 30.34 11.53
C VAL A 51 1.63 29.56 10.26
N ALA A 52 1.64 30.21 9.09
CA ALA A 52 1.36 29.55 7.81
C ALA A 52 2.39 28.45 7.50
N VAL A 53 3.69 28.69 7.73
CA VAL A 53 4.73 27.67 7.54
C VAL A 53 4.53 26.48 8.49
N PHE A 54 4.22 26.73 9.76
CA PHE A 54 3.92 25.67 10.72
C PHE A 54 2.66 24.89 10.36
N ALA A 55 1.60 25.58 9.94
CA ALA A 55 0.38 24.94 9.48
C ALA A 55 0.63 24.07 8.25
N LEU A 56 1.41 24.57 7.28
CA LEU A 56 1.75 23.83 6.06
C LEU A 56 2.56 22.57 6.35
N THR A 57 3.56 22.66 7.23
CA THR A 57 4.40 21.51 7.61
C THR A 57 3.62 20.45 8.40
N SER A 58 2.75 20.88 9.33
CA SER A 58 1.84 19.99 10.05
C SER A 58 0.86 19.31 9.10
N TRP A 59 0.25 20.07 8.19
CA TRP A 59 -0.68 19.55 7.20
C TRP A 59 -0.01 18.54 6.28
N GLN A 60 1.20 18.81 5.80
CA GLN A 60 1.97 17.87 4.98
C GLN A 60 2.23 16.54 5.70
N ALA A 61 2.58 16.58 6.99
CA ALA A 61 2.80 15.38 7.79
C ALA A 61 1.50 14.57 7.96
N GLN A 62 0.39 15.24 8.27
CA GLN A 62 -0.92 14.60 8.42
C GLN A 62 -1.41 13.99 7.11
N PHE A 63 -1.26 14.72 5.99
CA PHE A 63 -1.65 14.26 4.67
C PHE A 63 -0.85 13.02 4.25
N ARG A 64 0.47 13.05 4.46
CA ARG A 64 1.34 11.90 4.20
C ARG A 64 0.95 10.69 5.05
N HIS A 65 0.64 10.89 6.33
CA HIS A 65 0.17 9.80 7.20
C HIS A 65 -1.15 9.20 6.70
N ALA A 66 -2.12 10.05 6.33
CA ALA A 66 -3.42 9.64 5.82
C ALA A 66 -3.30 8.87 4.50
N GLU A 67 -2.49 9.35 3.55
CA GLU A 67 -2.27 8.67 2.27
C GLU A 67 -1.50 7.36 2.43
N ARG A 68 -0.52 7.30 3.34
CA ARG A 68 0.15 6.04 3.69
C ARG A 68 -0.86 5.03 4.25
N PHE A 69 -1.65 5.43 5.24
CA PHE A 69 -2.66 4.56 5.84
C PHE A 69 -3.66 4.03 4.80
N LYS A 70 -4.18 4.92 3.95
CA LYS A 70 -5.10 4.57 2.86
C LYS A 70 -4.46 3.57 1.88
N SER A 71 -3.24 3.84 1.44
CA SER A 71 -2.54 2.98 0.47
C SER A 71 -2.25 1.59 1.04
N VAL A 72 -1.79 1.51 2.31
CA VAL A 72 -1.54 0.23 2.99
C VAL A 72 -2.84 -0.52 3.25
N LYS A 73 -3.94 0.17 3.58
CA LYS A 73 -5.26 -0.45 3.72
C LYS A 73 -5.73 -1.10 2.41
N THR A 74 -5.63 -0.36 1.30
CA THR A 74 -5.98 -0.90 -0.03
C THR A 74 -5.08 -2.08 -0.41
N LEU A 75 -3.80 -2.03 -0.07
CA LEU A 75 -2.89 -3.16 -0.25
C LEU A 75 -3.30 -4.37 0.59
N LEU A 76 -3.71 -4.18 1.85
CA LEU A 76 -4.19 -5.26 2.71
C LEU A 76 -5.45 -5.91 2.13
N GLU A 77 -6.43 -5.10 1.71
CA GLU A 77 -7.65 -5.59 1.06
C GLU A 77 -7.34 -6.41 -0.19
N ALA A 78 -6.47 -5.91 -1.07
CA ALA A 78 -6.03 -6.63 -2.26
C ALA A 78 -5.21 -7.89 -1.93
N SER A 79 -4.47 -7.89 -0.81
CA SER A 79 -3.66 -9.04 -0.42
C SER A 79 -4.48 -10.25 0.01
N ASN A 80 -5.65 -10.01 0.60
CA ASN A 80 -6.58 -11.08 0.99
C ASN A 80 -7.12 -11.83 -0.24
N ASP A 81 -7.24 -11.15 -1.39
CA ASP A 81 -7.68 -11.77 -2.64
C ASP A 81 -6.62 -12.71 -3.26
N ILE A 82 -5.32 -12.55 -2.94
CA ILE A 82 -4.23 -13.38 -3.47
C ILE A 82 -4.45 -14.87 -3.17
N HIS A 83 -5.11 -15.21 -2.06
CA HIS A 83 -5.44 -16.61 -1.73
C HIS A 83 -6.35 -17.27 -2.77
N LYS A 84 -7.26 -16.51 -3.38
CA LYS A 84 -8.21 -17.02 -4.39
C LYS A 84 -7.52 -17.45 -5.67
N MET A 85 -6.29 -16.97 -5.92
CA MET A 85 -5.47 -17.43 -7.04
C MET A 85 -5.24 -18.95 -6.98
N ARG A 86 -5.16 -19.58 -5.79
CA ARG A 86 -5.08 -21.06 -5.69
C ARG A 86 -6.22 -21.79 -6.38
N CYS A 87 -7.42 -21.19 -6.43
CA CYS A 87 -8.56 -21.79 -7.10
C CYS A 87 -8.30 -22.01 -8.60
N TYR A 88 -7.55 -21.11 -9.25
CA TYR A 88 -7.16 -21.30 -10.64
C TYR A 88 -6.22 -22.49 -10.81
N LEU A 89 -5.20 -22.62 -9.94
CA LEU A 89 -4.26 -23.74 -9.99
C LEU A 89 -4.97 -25.08 -9.79
N PHE A 90 -5.93 -25.15 -8.86
CA PHE A 90 -6.73 -26.36 -8.66
C PHE A 90 -7.63 -26.67 -9.85
N LYS A 91 -8.25 -25.66 -10.49
CA LYS A 91 -9.03 -25.89 -11.71
C LYS A 91 -8.18 -26.32 -12.89
N LEU A 92 -6.98 -25.78 -13.01
CA LEU A 92 -6.02 -26.21 -14.03
C LEU A 92 -5.55 -27.66 -13.78
N GLN A 93 -5.31 -28.03 -12.51
CA GLN A 93 -5.01 -29.41 -12.11
C GLN A 93 -6.17 -30.36 -12.44
N GLU A 94 -7.41 -29.98 -12.11
CA GLU A 94 -8.63 -30.75 -12.42
C GLU A 94 -8.75 -31.01 -13.92
N LYS A 95 -8.55 -29.97 -14.74
CA LYS A 95 -8.51 -30.07 -16.20
C LYS A 95 -7.46 -31.07 -16.68
N PHE A 96 -6.23 -30.99 -16.18
CA PHE A 96 -5.17 -31.91 -16.57
C PHE A 96 -5.43 -33.35 -16.14
N LEU A 97 -5.96 -33.58 -14.93
CA LEU A 97 -6.36 -34.93 -14.49
C LEU A 97 -7.48 -35.49 -15.37
N TRP A 98 -8.48 -34.68 -15.69
CA TRP A 98 -9.57 -35.11 -16.56
C TRP A 98 -9.06 -35.49 -17.96
N LEU A 99 -8.12 -34.72 -18.53
CA LEU A 99 -7.48 -35.03 -19.81
C LEU A 99 -6.66 -36.33 -19.76
N LEU A 100 -6.00 -36.64 -18.63
CA LEU A 100 -5.30 -37.92 -18.44
C LEU A 100 -6.27 -39.11 -18.36
N GLU A 101 -7.44 -38.92 -17.75
CA GLU A 101 -8.43 -39.98 -17.53
C GLU A 101 -9.30 -40.28 -18.75
N ASN A 102 -9.48 -39.31 -19.65
CA ASN A 102 -10.46 -39.39 -20.74
C ASN A 102 -9.80 -39.41 -22.12
N ASP A 103 -8.61 -39.99 -22.24
CA ASP A 103 -7.85 -40.09 -23.49
C ASP A 103 -7.74 -38.75 -24.23
N ARG A 104 -7.56 -37.65 -23.49
CA ARG A 104 -7.38 -36.29 -24.05
C ARG A 104 -8.57 -35.79 -24.88
N LYS A 105 -9.76 -36.37 -24.70
CA LYS A 105 -11.01 -35.74 -25.15
C LYS A 105 -11.08 -34.34 -24.53
N GLN A 106 -11.82 -33.40 -25.10
CA GLN A 106 -12.05 -32.10 -24.48
C GLN A 106 -13.38 -32.10 -23.70
N ASN A 107 -13.47 -31.22 -22.70
CA ASN A 107 -14.68 -31.04 -21.91
C ASN A 107 -14.96 -29.55 -21.80
N ASP A 108 -15.95 -29.11 -22.58
CA ASP A 108 -16.35 -27.71 -22.69
C ASP A 108 -16.71 -27.09 -21.33
N LEU A 109 -17.28 -27.87 -20.41
CA LEU A 109 -17.63 -27.39 -19.07
C LEU A 109 -16.36 -27.10 -18.24
N ILE A 110 -15.41 -28.03 -18.23
CA ILE A 110 -14.14 -27.86 -17.51
C ILE A 110 -13.32 -26.72 -18.12
N ASP A 111 -13.32 -26.60 -19.45
CA ASP A 111 -12.63 -25.53 -20.16
C ASP A 111 -13.25 -24.15 -19.86
N ALA A 112 -14.59 -24.06 -19.80
CA ALA A 112 -15.29 -22.83 -19.43
C ALA A 112 -15.02 -22.43 -17.97
N GLU A 113 -15.00 -23.38 -17.04
CA GLU A 113 -14.67 -23.13 -15.63
C GLU A 113 -13.22 -22.68 -15.45
N GLU A 114 -12.27 -23.31 -16.14
CA GLU A 114 -10.86 -22.92 -16.13
C GLU A 114 -10.67 -21.51 -16.69
N ALA A 115 -11.32 -21.19 -17.80
CA ALA A 115 -11.29 -19.86 -18.41
C ALA A 115 -11.81 -18.78 -17.44
N SER A 116 -12.94 -19.04 -16.77
CA SER A 116 -13.49 -18.12 -15.77
C SER A 116 -12.52 -17.90 -14.60
N LYS A 117 -11.89 -18.96 -14.09
CA LYS A 117 -10.90 -18.83 -13.01
C LYS A 117 -9.60 -18.16 -13.46
N LYS A 118 -9.23 -18.30 -14.72
CA LYS A 118 -8.09 -17.60 -15.32
C LYS A 118 -8.34 -16.09 -15.40
N GLU A 119 -9.55 -15.67 -15.77
CA GLU A 119 -9.93 -14.25 -15.74
C GLU A 119 -9.88 -13.68 -14.32
N GLU A 120 -10.44 -14.41 -13.35
CA GLU A 120 -10.38 -14.03 -11.93
C GLU A 120 -8.92 -13.90 -11.44
N TRP A 121 -8.06 -14.85 -11.80
CA TRP A 121 -6.62 -14.82 -11.50
C TRP A 121 -5.93 -13.55 -12.01
N PHE A 122 -6.16 -13.17 -13.27
CA PHE A 122 -5.57 -11.95 -13.84
C PHE A 122 -6.13 -10.69 -13.18
N ALA A 123 -7.43 -10.66 -12.86
CA ALA A 123 -8.04 -9.54 -12.17
C ALA A 123 -7.45 -9.33 -10.76
N ILE A 124 -7.22 -10.42 -10.01
CA ILE A 124 -6.56 -10.38 -8.70
C ILE A 124 -5.13 -9.88 -8.83
N GLN A 125 -4.37 -10.43 -9.78
CA GLN A 125 -2.99 -10.03 -10.03
C GLN A 125 -2.87 -8.53 -10.35
N ASP A 126 -3.73 -8.00 -11.24
CA ASP A 126 -3.73 -6.60 -11.61
C ASP A 126 -4.08 -5.70 -10.42
N ARG A 127 -5.14 -6.05 -9.68
CA ARG A 127 -5.56 -5.32 -8.47
C ARG A 127 -4.45 -5.26 -7.43
N TYR A 128 -3.83 -6.40 -7.13
CA TYR A 128 -2.72 -6.46 -6.18
C TYR A 128 -1.51 -5.65 -6.66
N THR A 129 -1.13 -5.78 -7.94
CA THR A 129 0.03 -5.07 -8.48
C THR A 129 -0.16 -3.55 -8.45
N LYS A 130 -1.37 -3.07 -8.76
CA LYS A 130 -1.73 -1.65 -8.65
C LYS A 130 -1.67 -1.17 -7.20
N ALA A 131 -2.26 -1.93 -6.27
CA ALA A 131 -2.23 -1.60 -4.85
C ALA A 131 -0.81 -1.60 -4.28
N TRP A 132 0.02 -2.57 -4.68
CA TRP A 132 1.44 -2.63 -4.31
C TRP A 132 2.19 -1.39 -4.79
N SER A 133 2.03 -1.02 -6.07
CA SER A 133 2.73 0.12 -6.65
C SER A 133 2.36 1.45 -5.96
N ALA A 134 1.09 1.60 -5.55
CA ALA A 134 0.64 2.77 -4.80
C ALA A 134 1.22 2.80 -3.37
N ALA A 135 1.21 1.65 -2.67
CA ALA A 135 1.75 1.56 -1.31
C ALA A 135 3.28 1.68 -1.27
N GLU A 136 3.99 1.16 -2.28
CA GLU A 136 5.44 1.09 -2.35
C GLU A 136 6.12 2.44 -2.13
N ILE A 137 5.52 3.53 -2.62
CA ILE A 137 6.01 4.91 -2.46
C ILE A 137 6.12 5.31 -0.98
N PHE A 138 5.27 4.74 -0.12
CA PHE A 138 5.18 5.08 1.30
C PHE A 138 5.84 4.04 2.23
N LEU A 139 6.28 2.89 1.70
CA LEU A 139 6.92 1.83 2.46
C LEU A 139 8.43 2.06 2.57
N SER A 140 8.97 1.85 3.76
CA SER A 140 10.42 1.80 3.95
C SER A 140 11.03 0.58 3.26
N GLU A 141 12.32 0.62 2.96
CA GLU A 141 13.05 -0.53 2.38
C GLU A 141 12.89 -1.80 3.24
N ARG A 142 12.97 -1.65 4.57
CA ARG A 142 12.79 -2.75 5.53
C ARG A 142 11.39 -3.37 5.47
N GLU A 143 10.35 -2.55 5.32
CA GLU A 143 8.98 -3.07 5.17
C GLU A 143 8.85 -3.81 3.84
N ARG A 144 9.39 -3.27 2.74
CA ARG A 144 9.36 -3.89 1.42
C ARG A 144 10.08 -5.23 1.38
N SER A 145 11.26 -5.32 2.01
CA SER A 145 12.04 -6.56 2.06
C SER A 145 11.36 -7.68 2.85
N ASN A 146 10.46 -7.34 3.78
CA ASN A 146 9.75 -8.30 4.62
C ASN A 146 8.50 -8.88 3.95
N VAL A 147 8.08 -8.38 2.79
CA VAL A 147 6.93 -8.92 2.06
C VAL A 147 7.40 -9.97 1.04
N PRO A 148 7.01 -11.25 1.19
CA PRO A 148 7.45 -12.32 0.29
C PRO A 148 7.06 -12.08 -1.17
N LEU A 149 5.80 -11.76 -1.42
CA LEU A 149 5.24 -11.54 -2.76
C LEU A 149 5.11 -10.04 -3.05
N THR A 150 6.16 -9.42 -3.59
CA THR A 150 6.05 -8.06 -4.15
C THR A 150 5.22 -8.07 -5.43
N GLY A 151 4.71 -6.92 -5.90
CA GLY A 151 3.97 -6.85 -7.17
C GLY A 151 4.71 -7.46 -8.36
N LYS A 152 6.04 -7.24 -8.44
CA LYS A 152 6.89 -7.85 -9.48
C LYS A 152 7.00 -9.37 -9.33
N LYS A 153 7.18 -9.87 -8.09
CA LYS A 153 7.28 -11.32 -7.82
C LYS A 153 5.96 -12.02 -8.08
N LEU A 154 4.83 -11.45 -7.67
CA LEU A 154 3.50 -12.00 -7.94
C LEU A 154 3.27 -12.11 -9.45
N ARG A 155 3.67 -11.09 -10.23
CA ARG A 155 3.58 -11.14 -11.70
C ARG A 155 4.45 -12.24 -12.32
N ALA A 156 5.65 -12.48 -11.82
CA ALA A 156 6.48 -13.58 -12.31
C ALA A 156 5.81 -14.94 -11.99
N ILE A 157 5.45 -15.15 -10.72
CA ILE A 157 4.80 -16.37 -10.24
C ILE A 157 3.46 -16.62 -10.95
N SER A 158 2.72 -15.56 -11.30
CA SER A 158 1.44 -15.68 -11.99
C SER A 158 1.55 -16.32 -13.38
N PHE A 159 2.73 -16.23 -13.99
CA PHE A 159 3.05 -16.84 -15.27
C PHE A 159 3.73 -18.20 -15.07
N ASP A 160 4.64 -18.29 -14.10
CA ASP A 160 5.48 -19.47 -13.88
C ASP A 160 4.67 -20.67 -13.35
N LEU A 161 3.71 -20.49 -12.43
CA LEU A 161 3.00 -21.62 -11.82
C LEU A 161 2.10 -22.38 -12.82
N PRO A 162 1.26 -21.71 -13.64
CA PRO A 162 0.49 -22.42 -14.68
C PRO A 162 1.40 -23.13 -15.69
N MET A 163 2.55 -22.52 -16.02
CA MET A 163 3.55 -23.12 -16.91
C MET A 163 4.16 -24.38 -16.31
N GLN A 164 4.55 -24.36 -15.03
CA GLN A 164 5.07 -25.52 -14.32
C GLN A 164 4.05 -26.67 -14.29
N LEU A 165 2.77 -26.38 -14.02
CA LEU A 165 1.71 -27.38 -14.09
C LEU A 165 1.55 -27.96 -15.50
N THR A 166 1.66 -27.13 -16.52
CA THR A 166 1.59 -27.57 -17.93
C THR A 166 2.76 -28.49 -18.30
N ILE A 167 3.97 -28.16 -17.87
CA ILE A 167 5.17 -28.99 -18.07
C ILE A 167 5.04 -30.31 -17.32
N LEU A 168 4.57 -30.28 -16.07
CA LEU A 168 4.31 -31.50 -15.28
C LEU A 168 3.29 -32.41 -15.96
N TYR A 169 2.21 -31.84 -16.50
CA TYR A 169 1.22 -32.58 -17.27
C TYR A 169 1.83 -33.19 -18.55
N ALA A 170 2.63 -32.42 -19.30
CA ALA A 170 3.29 -32.94 -20.50
C ALA A 170 4.22 -34.13 -20.18
N ASN A 171 4.96 -34.06 -19.07
CA ASN A 171 5.84 -35.14 -18.63
C ASN A 171 5.06 -36.37 -18.11
N SER A 172 3.94 -36.17 -17.43
CA SER A 172 3.12 -37.28 -16.91
C SER A 172 2.44 -38.07 -18.03
N GLN A 173 2.18 -37.44 -19.19
CA GLN A 173 1.73 -38.16 -20.39
C GLN A 173 2.74 -39.22 -20.86
N VAL A 174 4.04 -38.99 -20.68
CA VAL A 174 5.11 -39.92 -21.09
C VAL A 174 5.24 -41.08 -20.10
N LEU A 175 5.04 -40.80 -18.81
CA LEU A 175 5.29 -41.75 -17.72
C LEU A 175 4.04 -42.49 -17.21
N VAL A 176 2.83 -42.05 -17.62
CA VAL A 176 1.52 -42.59 -17.18
C VAL A 176 1.39 -42.64 -15.65
N ASP A 177 1.89 -41.62 -14.95
CA ASP A 177 1.81 -41.55 -13.49
C ASP A 177 0.91 -40.39 -13.02
N ARG A 178 -0.38 -40.72 -12.88
CA ARG A 178 -1.43 -39.80 -12.40
C ARG A 178 -1.19 -39.34 -10.97
N ASN A 179 -0.73 -40.24 -10.10
CA ASN A 179 -0.59 -39.95 -8.68
C ASN A 179 0.58 -39.00 -8.44
N SER A 180 1.70 -39.21 -9.16
CA SER A 180 2.83 -38.29 -9.13
C SER A 180 2.45 -36.89 -9.62
N PHE A 181 1.70 -36.79 -10.74
CA PHE A 181 1.20 -35.51 -11.21
C PHE A 181 0.31 -34.80 -10.17
N ALA A 182 -0.69 -35.52 -9.62
CA ALA A 182 -1.62 -34.95 -8.66
C ALA A 182 -0.92 -34.45 -7.38
N TRP A 183 0.08 -35.20 -6.91
CA TRP A 183 0.88 -34.84 -5.74
C TRP A 183 1.75 -33.59 -6.01
N ALA A 184 2.50 -33.58 -7.12
CA ALA A 184 3.35 -32.44 -7.47
C ALA A 184 2.53 -31.16 -7.72
N ALA A 185 1.39 -31.27 -8.40
CA ALA A 185 0.49 -30.13 -8.63
C ALA A 185 -0.04 -29.54 -7.32
N ARG A 186 -0.39 -30.40 -6.35
CA ARG A 186 -0.83 -29.98 -5.02
C ARG A 186 0.29 -29.30 -4.25
N GLU A 187 1.51 -29.83 -4.31
CA GLU A 187 2.68 -29.22 -3.68
C GLU A 187 2.93 -27.79 -4.20
N ILE A 188 2.84 -27.58 -5.51
CA ILE A 188 2.94 -26.24 -6.13
C ILE A 188 1.86 -25.29 -5.56
N ALA A 189 0.61 -25.73 -5.51
CA ALA A 189 -0.50 -24.92 -5.00
C ALA A 189 -0.39 -24.62 -3.50
N ASP A 190 0.14 -25.55 -2.71
CA ASP A 190 0.36 -25.40 -1.27
C ASP A 190 1.55 -24.49 -0.96
N ASN A 191 2.64 -24.61 -1.71
CA ASN A 191 3.80 -23.71 -1.63
C ASN A 191 3.40 -22.26 -1.92
N TYR A 192 2.60 -22.04 -2.98
CA TYR A 192 2.04 -20.72 -3.26
C TYR A 192 1.12 -20.24 -2.12
N GLY A 193 0.28 -21.12 -1.57
CA GLY A 193 -0.57 -20.80 -0.43
C GLY A 193 0.21 -20.33 0.79
N GLY A 194 1.35 -20.96 1.09
CA GLY A 194 2.26 -20.52 2.14
C GLY A 194 2.81 -19.11 1.91
N GLN A 195 3.24 -18.81 0.68
CA GLN A 195 3.74 -17.47 0.33
C GLN A 195 2.65 -16.40 0.39
N ALA A 196 1.43 -16.72 -0.03
CA ALA A 196 0.27 -15.83 0.08
C ALA A 196 -0.05 -15.53 1.56
N SER A 197 -0.12 -16.54 2.42
CA SER A 197 -0.37 -16.37 3.86
C SER A 197 0.71 -15.52 4.53
N ALA A 198 1.98 -15.80 4.21
CA ALA A 198 3.10 -15.02 4.75
C ALA A 198 3.06 -13.55 4.26
N THR A 199 2.59 -13.31 3.05
CA THR A 199 2.41 -11.96 2.48
C THR A 199 1.31 -11.18 3.19
N VAL A 200 0.14 -11.79 3.37
CA VAL A 200 -0.97 -11.17 4.12
C VAL A 200 -0.52 -10.83 5.54
N ALA A 201 0.09 -11.78 6.25
CA ALA A 201 0.58 -11.56 7.61
C ALA A 201 1.65 -10.45 7.69
N ALA A 202 2.52 -10.32 6.70
CA ALA A 202 3.50 -9.24 6.64
C ALA A 202 2.81 -7.88 6.44
N ILE A 203 1.83 -7.79 5.55
CA ILE A 203 1.08 -6.57 5.27
C ILE A 203 0.21 -6.16 6.47
N GLU A 204 -0.40 -7.12 7.18
CA GLU A 204 -1.14 -6.87 8.42
C GLU A 204 -0.27 -6.24 9.52
N ARG A 205 0.98 -6.68 9.65
CA ARG A 205 1.93 -6.08 10.60
C ARG A 205 2.27 -4.63 10.21
N ILE A 206 2.50 -4.38 8.92
CA ILE A 206 2.75 -3.03 8.40
C ILE A 206 1.54 -2.13 8.66
N PHE A 207 0.33 -2.63 8.39
CA PHE A 207 -0.92 -1.90 8.62
C PHE A 207 -1.12 -1.58 10.10
N SER A 208 -0.86 -2.54 10.98
CA SER A 208 -0.97 -2.37 12.43
C SER A 208 0.03 -1.36 12.98
N ALA A 209 1.24 -1.28 12.40
CA ALA A 209 2.25 -0.29 12.76
C ALA A 209 1.97 1.12 12.19
N THR A 210 1.00 1.25 11.28
CA THR A 210 0.59 2.53 10.67
C THR A 210 -0.62 3.15 11.39
N LYS A 211 -1.25 2.43 12.32
CA LYS A 211 -2.30 2.95 13.20
C LYS A 211 -1.69 3.74 14.35
#